data_AF-A0A060Y1E6-F1
#
_entry.id   AF-A0A060Y1E6-F1
#
_cell.length_a   1.000
_cell.length_b   1.000
_cell.length_c   1.000
_cell.angle_alpha   90.00
_cell.angle_beta   90.00
_cell.angle_gamma   90.00
#
_symmetry.space_group_name_H-M   'P 1'
#
loop_
_entity.id
_entity.type
_entity.pdbx_description
1 polymer ?
#
loop_
_entity_poly.entity_id
_entity_poly.type
_entity_poly.pdbx_seq_one_letter_code
_entity_poly.pdbx_strand_id
1 'polypeptide(L)'
;MATQCTSWCPSVKLEEYGRPKIDGELKVSSIVNRTKQDRYIFLFDKVVIVCKRKGYSYELKEIIELQSYKMSDDPMNNRDVKKSSGKMWSYGFYLIHLQGKQGFQFFCKTEDTKRKWMEQFEMAMSNIKPEKATANQHNFQMHTFEKNTNCRACKMLLR
;
A
#
# COMPACT_ATOMS: atom_id res chain seq x y z
N MET A 1 -13.83 3.10 5.74
CA MET A 1 -12.48 2.48 5.71
C MET A 1 -11.88 2.38 7.12
N ALA A 2 -11.59 3.49 7.82
CA ALA A 2 -10.97 3.46 9.15
C ALA A 2 -11.79 2.70 10.23
N THR A 3 -13.11 2.85 10.27
CA THR A 3 -14.00 2.22 11.26
C THR A 3 -14.09 0.70 11.15
N GLN A 4 -13.84 0.12 9.96
CA GLN A 4 -13.78 -1.35 9.81
C GLN A 4 -12.46 -1.90 10.34
N CYS A 5 -11.34 -1.21 10.07
CA CYS A 5 -10.02 -1.63 10.53
C CYS A 5 -9.83 -1.49 12.06
N THR A 6 -10.44 -0.50 12.73
CA THR A 6 -10.27 -0.31 14.19
C THR A 6 -10.85 -1.46 15.01
N SER A 7 -11.87 -2.15 14.48
CA SER A 7 -12.43 -3.35 15.12
C SER A 7 -11.54 -4.60 15.03
N TRP A 8 -10.51 -4.59 14.17
CA TRP A 8 -9.68 -5.77 13.86
C TRP A 8 -8.28 -5.74 14.49
N CYS A 9 -7.83 -4.57 14.92
CA CYS A 9 -6.52 -4.41 15.51
C CYS A 9 -6.63 -3.55 16.78
N PRO A 10 -7.18 -4.11 17.89
CA PRO A 10 -7.39 -3.34 19.12
C PRO A 10 -6.10 -2.78 19.72
N SER A 11 -4.94 -3.31 19.34
CA SER A 11 -3.61 -2.86 19.78
C SER A 11 -2.89 -1.93 18.79
N VAL A 12 -3.48 -1.61 17.63
CA VAL A 12 -2.82 -0.81 16.59
C VAL A 12 -3.63 0.45 16.30
N LYS A 13 -3.02 1.60 16.60
CA LYS A 13 -3.58 2.90 16.27
C LYS A 13 -3.38 3.16 14.78
N LEU A 14 -4.41 2.91 13.98
CA LEU A 14 -4.39 3.15 12.53
C LEU A 14 -4.00 4.59 12.14
N GLU A 15 -4.22 5.54 13.05
CA GLU A 15 -3.80 6.93 12.93
C GLU A 15 -2.30 7.07 12.68
N GLU A 16 -1.48 6.14 13.20
CA GLU A 16 -0.03 6.15 13.02
C GLU A 16 0.40 5.78 11.60
N TYR A 17 -0.46 5.08 10.86
CA TYR A 17 -0.23 4.67 9.47
C TYR A 17 -0.51 5.77 8.44
N GLY A 18 -1.06 6.90 8.89
CA GLY A 18 -1.42 8.03 8.05
C GLY A 18 -2.79 7.88 7.39
N ARG A 19 -3.01 8.62 6.30
CA ARG A 19 -4.32 8.71 5.65
C ARG A 19 -4.57 7.47 4.78
N PRO A 20 -5.79 6.89 4.82
CA PRO A 20 -6.17 5.83 3.90
C PRO A 20 -6.16 6.36 2.45
N LYS A 21 -5.70 5.54 1.50
CA LYS A 21 -5.61 5.86 0.07
C LYS A 21 -6.65 5.14 -0.77
N ILE A 22 -6.67 3.82 -0.67
CA ILE A 22 -7.55 2.94 -1.43
C ILE A 22 -7.64 1.59 -0.71
N ASP A 23 -8.76 0.91 -0.85
CA ASP A 23 -8.94 -0.45 -0.40
C ASP A 23 -9.68 -1.31 -1.44
N GLY A 24 -9.57 -2.62 -1.30
CA GLY A 24 -10.32 -3.55 -2.16
C GLY A 24 -9.72 -4.94 -2.24
N GLU A 25 -10.44 -5.82 -2.96
CA GLU A 25 -10.02 -7.19 -3.20
C GLU A 25 -8.94 -7.26 -4.29
N LEU A 26 -7.80 -7.86 -3.95
CA LEU A 26 -6.71 -8.20 -4.87
C LEU A 26 -6.27 -9.65 -4.65
N LYS A 27 -5.65 -10.24 -5.68
CA LYS A 27 -4.85 -11.45 -5.44
C LYS A 27 -3.43 -11.03 -5.06
N VAL A 28 -2.84 -11.71 -4.08
CA VAL A 28 -1.46 -11.46 -3.63
C VAL A 28 -0.69 -12.77 -3.64
N SER A 29 0.55 -12.72 -4.12
CA SER A 29 1.56 -13.76 -3.89
C SER A 29 2.82 -13.13 -3.31
N SER A 30 3.63 -13.93 -2.63
CA SER A 30 4.96 -13.53 -2.18
C SER A 30 6.03 -14.33 -2.91
N ILE A 31 7.28 -13.88 -2.80
CA ILE A 31 8.43 -14.63 -3.36
C ILE A 31 8.51 -16.04 -2.75
N VAL A 32 8.14 -16.18 -1.47
CA VAL A 32 8.14 -17.46 -0.75
C VAL A 32 6.92 -18.31 -1.10
N ASN A 33 5.75 -17.68 -1.28
CA ASN A 33 4.52 -18.37 -1.67
C ASN A 33 3.98 -17.79 -2.98
N ARG A 34 4.33 -18.45 -4.09
CA ARG A 34 3.96 -18.05 -5.45
C ARG A 34 2.49 -18.30 -5.80
N THR A 35 1.71 -18.91 -4.90
CA THR A 35 0.28 -19.13 -5.11
C THR A 35 -0.47 -17.80 -4.99
N LYS A 36 -1.31 -17.47 -5.97
CA LYS A 36 -2.16 -16.27 -5.91
C LYS A 36 -3.27 -16.45 -4.89
N GLN A 37 -3.28 -15.64 -3.83
CA GLN A 37 -4.25 -15.75 -2.74
C GLN A 37 -5.22 -14.57 -2.75
N ASP A 38 -6.52 -14.82 -2.60
CA ASP A 38 -7.51 -13.76 -2.46
C ASP A 38 -7.34 -13.04 -1.12
N ARG A 39 -7.10 -11.73 -1.19
CA ARG A 39 -6.88 -10.87 -0.04
C ARG A 39 -7.66 -9.58 -0.22
N TYR A 40 -8.00 -8.97 0.91
CA TYR A 40 -8.51 -7.61 0.95
C TYR A 40 -7.40 -6.71 1.42
N ILE A 41 -7.14 -5.66 0.67
CA ILE A 41 -5.98 -4.79 0.85
C ILE A 41 -6.48 -3.42 1.31
N PHE A 42 -5.78 -2.85 2.30
CA PHE A 42 -5.93 -1.45 2.68
C PHE A 42 -4.58 -0.75 2.49
N LEU A 43 -4.55 0.27 1.65
CA LEU A 43 -3.38 1.12 1.48
C LEU A 43 -3.52 2.39 2.32
N PHE A 44 -2.50 2.67 3.13
CA PHE A 44 -2.33 3.91 3.88
C PHE A 44 -1.05 4.63 3.41
N ASP A 45 -0.82 5.86 3.88
CA ASP A 45 0.41 6.60 3.60
C ASP A 45 1.68 5.81 3.93
N LYS A 46 1.72 5.08 5.06
CA LYS A 46 2.94 4.41 5.53
C LYS A 46 2.97 2.91 5.33
N VAL A 47 1.82 2.25 5.25
CA VAL A 47 1.74 0.78 5.23
C VAL A 47 0.67 0.25 4.28
N VAL A 48 0.84 -1.01 3.87
CA VAL A 48 -0.22 -1.83 3.29
C VAL A 48 -0.66 -2.86 4.31
N ILE A 49 -1.96 -2.94 4.57
CA ILE A 49 -2.53 -3.98 5.42
C ILE A 49 -3.14 -5.05 4.50
N VAL A 50 -2.67 -6.29 4.63
CA VAL A 50 -3.17 -7.45 3.88
C VAL A 50 -4.06 -8.27 4.79
N CYS A 51 -5.33 -8.42 4.41
CA CYS A 51 -6.32 -9.16 5.17
C CYS A 51 -6.85 -10.37 4.40
N LYS A 52 -7.30 -11.41 5.12
CA LYS A 52 -8.10 -12.51 4.59
C LYS A 52 -9.53 -12.36 5.10
N ARG A 53 -10.52 -12.35 4.20
CA ARG A 53 -11.94 -12.34 4.60
C ARG A 53 -12.31 -13.67 5.27
N LYS A 54 -12.96 -13.60 6.43
CA LYS A 54 -13.54 -14.71 7.20
C LYS A 54 -15.00 -14.39 7.51
N GLY A 55 -15.91 -14.77 6.61
CA GLY A 55 -17.33 -14.41 6.71
C GLY A 55 -17.54 -12.90 6.67
N TYR A 56 -18.15 -12.34 7.71
CA TYR A 56 -18.36 -10.89 7.89
C TYR A 56 -17.18 -10.15 8.53
N SER A 57 -16.10 -10.88 8.86
CA SER A 57 -14.89 -10.32 9.49
C SER A 57 -13.68 -10.41 8.57
N TYR A 58 -12.62 -9.70 8.92
CA TYR A 58 -11.34 -9.79 8.23
C TYR A 58 -10.25 -10.15 9.24
N GLU A 59 -9.37 -11.03 8.81
CA GLU A 59 -8.22 -11.48 9.59
C GLU A 59 -6.95 -10.84 9.03
N LEU A 60 -6.21 -10.13 9.86
CA LEU A 60 -4.90 -9.58 9.51
C LEU A 60 -3.93 -10.71 9.12
N LYS A 61 -3.27 -10.57 7.98
CA LYS A 61 -2.25 -11.51 7.50
C LYS A 61 -0.86 -10.92 7.41
N GLU A 62 -0.75 -9.66 6.99
CA GLU A 62 0.54 -9.00 6.82
C GLU A 62 0.38 -7.49 6.98
N ILE A 63 1.41 -6.84 7.52
CA ILE A 63 1.58 -5.38 7.47
C ILE A 63 2.88 -5.09 6.73
N ILE A 64 2.78 -4.41 5.60
CA ILE A 64 3.91 -4.11 4.72
C ILE A 64 4.28 -2.64 4.91
N GLU A 65 5.42 -2.36 5.53
CA GLU A 65 5.91 -0.98 5.71
C GLU A 65 6.49 -0.43 4.41
N LEU A 66 5.79 0.52 3.78
CA LEU A 66 6.14 1.06 2.46
C LEU A 66 7.54 1.68 2.41
N GLN A 67 8.06 2.20 3.54
CA GLN A 67 9.40 2.78 3.63
C GLN A 67 10.53 1.81 3.21
N SER A 68 10.29 0.50 3.37
CA SER A 68 11.28 -0.55 3.07
C SER A 68 11.10 -1.17 1.69
N TYR A 69 10.19 -0.67 0.87
CA TYR A 69 9.85 -1.24 -0.44
C TYR A 69 9.94 -0.20 -1.55
N LYS A 70 10.13 -0.68 -2.78
CA LYS A 70 9.87 0.06 -4.01
C LYS A 70 8.78 -0.61 -4.82
N MET A 71 7.95 0.17 -5.49
CA MET A 71 6.97 -0.33 -6.44
C MET A 71 7.63 -0.52 -7.81
N SER A 72 7.28 -1.59 -8.52
CA SER A 72 7.65 -1.81 -9.92
C SER A 72 6.45 -2.30 -10.70
N ASP A 73 6.31 -1.82 -11.93
CA ASP A 73 5.33 -2.37 -12.85
C ASP A 73 5.67 -3.83 -13.24
N ASP A 74 4.63 -4.64 -13.49
CA ASP A 74 4.76 -5.91 -14.20
C ASP A 74 4.20 -5.76 -15.63
N PRO A 75 5.07 -5.65 -16.64
CA PRO A 75 4.64 -5.51 -18.03
C PRO A 75 4.15 -6.83 -18.63
N MET A 76 4.32 -7.98 -17.95
CA MET A 76 3.86 -9.26 -18.47
C MET A 76 2.34 -9.38 -18.40
N ASN A 77 1.64 -9.04 -19.49
CA ASN A 77 0.30 -9.58 -19.73
C ASN A 77 -0.22 -9.53 -21.19
N ASN A 78 0.57 -9.98 -22.19
CA ASN A 78 0.04 -10.07 -23.56
C ASN A 78 0.42 -11.33 -24.36
N ARG A 79 1.24 -12.26 -23.84
CA ARG A 79 1.76 -13.38 -24.66
C ARG A 79 0.97 -14.70 -24.57
N ASP A 80 0.08 -14.88 -23.60
CA ASP A 80 -0.65 -16.16 -23.39
C ASP A 80 -2.17 -15.98 -23.30
N VAL A 81 -2.74 -15.10 -24.14
CA VAL A 81 -4.17 -14.74 -24.15
C VAL A 81 -5.08 -15.89 -24.62
N LYS A 82 -4.53 -17.02 -25.10
CA LYS A 82 -5.30 -18.07 -25.79
C LYS A 82 -5.52 -19.40 -25.06
N LYS A 83 -5.04 -19.63 -23.82
CA LYS A 83 -5.09 -20.99 -23.22
C LYS A 83 -5.90 -21.21 -21.94
N SER A 84 -6.51 -20.20 -21.33
CA SER A 84 -7.32 -20.47 -20.13
C SER A 84 -8.57 -19.61 -20.07
N SER A 85 -9.70 -20.27 -19.91
CA SER A 85 -11.07 -19.83 -19.66
C SER A 85 -11.27 -18.94 -18.41
N GLY A 86 -10.31 -18.10 -18.01
CA GLY A 86 -10.28 -17.45 -16.68
C GLY A 86 -9.52 -16.13 -16.58
N LYS A 87 -9.78 -15.19 -17.51
CA LYS A 87 -9.21 -13.83 -17.67
C LYS A 87 -9.31 -12.85 -16.48
N MET A 88 -9.48 -13.29 -15.23
CA MET A 88 -9.89 -12.37 -14.15
C MET A 88 -8.78 -11.78 -13.28
N TRP A 89 -7.49 -12.15 -13.37
CA TRP A 89 -6.45 -11.69 -12.41
C TRP A 89 -5.02 -11.73 -12.97
N SER A 90 -4.82 -11.07 -14.11
CA SER A 90 -3.57 -11.16 -14.86
C SER A 90 -2.78 -9.85 -14.93
N TYR A 91 -3.35 -8.73 -14.51
CA TYR A 91 -2.65 -7.44 -14.48
C TYR A 91 -1.96 -7.29 -13.12
N GLY A 92 -0.63 -7.27 -13.08
CA GLY A 92 0.12 -7.23 -11.82
C GLY A 92 1.08 -6.06 -11.67
N PHE A 93 1.53 -5.87 -10.45
CA PHE A 93 2.65 -5.00 -10.07
C PHE A 93 3.35 -5.58 -8.83
N TYR A 94 4.58 -5.15 -8.57
CA TYR A 94 5.42 -5.67 -7.50
C TYR A 94 5.68 -4.63 -6.42
N LEU A 95 5.74 -5.09 -5.17
CA LEU A 95 6.45 -4.43 -4.08
C LEU A 95 7.72 -5.22 -3.78
N ILE A 96 8.87 -4.59 -4.02
CA ILE A 96 10.19 -5.21 -3.88
C ILE A 96 10.88 -4.61 -2.66
N HIS A 97 11.26 -5.45 -1.69
CA HIS A 97 11.96 -4.99 -0.51
C HIS A 97 13.36 -4.47 -0.86
N LEU A 98 13.72 -3.29 -0.36
CA LEU A 98 14.96 -2.59 -0.71
C LEU A 98 16.22 -3.36 -0.29
N GLN A 99 16.15 -4.13 0.80
CA GLN A 99 17.24 -5.01 1.26
C GLN A 99 17.15 -6.45 0.72
N GLY A 100 16.31 -6.72 -0.29
CA GLY A 100 16.19 -8.06 -0.88
C GLY A 100 15.56 -9.13 0.03
N LYS A 101 14.77 -8.72 1.03
CA LYS A 101 13.97 -9.62 1.87
C LYS A 101 12.70 -10.08 1.11
N GLN A 102 11.60 -10.28 1.82
CA GLN A 102 10.32 -10.68 1.24
C GLN A 102 9.79 -9.64 0.25
N GLY A 103 9.40 -10.08 -0.95
CA GLY A 103 8.69 -9.27 -1.94
C GLY A 103 7.28 -9.79 -2.18
N PHE A 104 6.43 -8.92 -2.70
CA PHE A 104 5.03 -9.20 -2.98
C PHE A 104 4.67 -8.85 -4.42
N GLN A 105 3.76 -9.61 -4.99
CA GLN A 105 3.12 -9.29 -6.26
C GLN A 105 1.62 -9.20 -6.04
N PHE A 106 1.04 -8.11 -6.52
CA PHE A 106 -0.38 -7.83 -6.47
C PHE A 106 -0.96 -8.03 -7.86
N PHE A 107 -2.15 -8.62 -7.94
CA PHE A 107 -2.86 -8.83 -9.19
C PHE A 107 -4.25 -8.22 -9.14
N CYS A 108 -4.60 -7.53 -10.22
CA CYS A 108 -5.86 -6.86 -10.47
C CYS A 108 -6.62 -7.54 -11.61
N LYS A 109 -7.94 -7.34 -11.64
CA LYS A 109 -8.81 -7.90 -12.68
C LYS A 109 -8.68 -7.21 -14.03
N THR A 110 -8.49 -5.89 -13.99
CA THR A 110 -8.38 -5.04 -15.18
C THR A 110 -7.14 -4.16 -15.08
N GLU A 111 -6.69 -3.67 -16.23
CA GLU A 111 -5.60 -2.71 -16.33
C GLU A 111 -5.94 -1.39 -15.63
N ASP A 112 -7.19 -0.92 -15.76
CA ASP A 112 -7.64 0.31 -15.10
C ASP A 112 -7.55 0.20 -13.57
N THR A 113 -7.91 -0.95 -13.01
CA THR A 113 -7.76 -1.19 -11.57
C THR A 113 -6.28 -1.22 -11.18
N LYS A 114 -5.41 -1.87 -11.96
CA LYS A 114 -3.96 -1.86 -11.73
C LYS A 114 -3.41 -0.43 -11.72
N ARG A 115 -3.75 0.39 -12.72
CA ARG A 115 -3.31 1.79 -12.82
C ARG A 115 -3.72 2.61 -11.59
N LYS A 116 -5.00 2.52 -11.18
CA LYS A 116 -5.50 3.19 -9.97
C LYS A 116 -4.73 2.79 -8.70
N TRP A 117 -4.45 1.49 -8.54
CA TRP A 117 -3.66 1.03 -7.38
C TRP A 117 -2.24 1.60 -7.42
N MET A 118 -1.56 1.50 -8.56
CA MET A 118 -0.19 2.00 -8.71
C MET A 118 -0.08 3.51 -8.44
N GLU A 119 -1.01 4.31 -8.96
CA GLU A 119 -1.08 5.76 -8.67
C GLU A 119 -1.20 6.04 -7.16
N GLN A 120 -2.07 5.31 -6.46
CA GLN A 120 -2.24 5.48 -5.02
C GLN A 120 -1.00 5.02 -4.22
N PHE A 121 -0.32 3.97 -4.67
CA PHE A 121 0.96 3.54 -4.09
C PHE A 121 2.05 4.60 -4.26
N GLU A 122 2.16 5.20 -5.45
CA GLU A 122 3.11 6.29 -5.72
C GLU A 122 2.81 7.53 -4.86
N MET A 123 1.53 7.90 -4.72
CA MET A 123 1.09 8.96 -3.81
C MET A 123 1.43 8.66 -2.34
N ALA A 124 1.26 7.43 -1.88
CA ALA A 124 1.62 7.04 -0.50
C ALA A 124 3.14 7.10 -0.29
N MET A 125 3.92 6.50 -1.19
CA MET A 125 5.38 6.44 -1.08
C MET A 125 6.03 7.83 -1.14
N SER A 126 5.50 8.75 -1.95
CA SER A 126 6.00 10.14 -2.02
C SER A 126 5.74 10.94 -0.73
N ASN A 127 4.70 10.62 0.04
CA ASN A 127 4.46 11.22 1.35
C ASN A 127 5.46 10.76 2.42
N ILE A 128 6.05 9.56 2.28
CA ILE A 128 7.05 9.03 3.21
C ILE A 128 8.40 9.71 3.01
N LYS A 129 8.79 9.96 1.76
CA LYS A 129 10.04 10.64 1.39
C LYS A 129 9.75 11.82 0.47
N PRO A 130 9.30 12.97 0.99
CA PRO A 130 9.14 14.15 0.16
C PRO A 130 10.49 14.54 -0.45
N GLU A 131 10.51 15.08 -1.68
CA GLU A 131 11.75 15.42 -2.43
C GLU A 131 12.73 16.31 -1.65
N LYS A 132 12.26 17.07 -0.66
CA LYS A 132 13.07 17.96 0.19
C LYS A 132 13.21 17.45 1.64
N ALA A 133 12.94 16.17 1.90
CA ALA A 133 12.98 15.60 3.25
C ALA A 133 14.34 15.76 3.94
N THR A 134 15.42 15.73 3.14
CA THR A 134 16.80 15.89 3.61
C THR A 134 17.45 17.22 3.24
N ALA A 135 16.65 18.16 2.72
CA ALA A 135 17.17 19.48 2.35
C ALA A 135 17.70 20.22 3.58
N ASN A 136 18.83 20.92 3.43
CA ASN A 136 19.46 21.72 4.48
C ASN A 136 19.77 20.95 5.78
N GLN A 137 20.19 19.68 5.69
CA GLN A 137 20.51 18.82 6.85
C GLN A 137 19.32 18.54 7.80
N HIS A 138 18.09 18.77 7.35
CA HIS A 138 16.91 18.31 8.07
C HIS A 138 16.62 16.83 7.77
N ASN A 139 15.80 16.20 8.60
CA ASN A 139 15.25 14.87 8.32
C ASN A 139 13.74 14.95 8.58
N PHE A 140 12.99 15.47 7.62
CA PHE A 140 11.54 15.63 7.76
C PHE A 140 10.85 14.26 7.74
N GLN A 141 10.02 14.03 8.75
CA GLN A 141 9.19 12.85 8.89
C GLN A 141 7.73 13.25 9.03
N MET A 142 6.83 12.35 8.63
CA MET A 142 5.39 12.54 8.86
C MET A 142 5.07 12.60 10.36
N HIS A 143 4.48 13.71 10.80
CA HIS A 143 4.09 13.94 12.19
C HIS A 143 2.64 14.40 12.28
N THR A 144 1.87 13.81 13.19
CA THR A 144 0.56 14.31 13.63
C THR A 144 0.74 15.31 14.78
N PHE A 145 0.50 16.60 14.56
CA PHE A 145 0.61 17.62 15.60
C PHE A 145 -0.64 17.63 16.50
N GLU A 146 -0.47 17.56 17.83
CA GLU A 146 -1.59 17.58 18.79
C GLU A 146 -2.17 18.99 19.00
N LYS A 147 -1.39 20.03 18.68
CA LYS A 147 -1.76 21.44 18.84
C LYS A 147 -1.65 22.15 17.50
N ASN A 148 -2.42 23.22 17.34
CA ASN A 148 -2.30 24.13 16.20
C ASN A 148 -0.83 24.56 16.03
N THR A 149 -0.21 24.10 14.94
CA THR A 149 1.22 24.31 14.68
C THR A 149 1.39 25.07 13.38
N ASN A 150 2.20 26.12 13.36
CA ASN A 150 2.47 26.89 12.15
C ASN A 150 3.70 26.35 11.43
N CYS A 151 3.68 26.37 10.10
CA CYS A 151 4.82 26.02 9.26
C CYS A 151 5.99 26.97 9.53
N ARG A 152 7.18 26.41 9.83
CA ARG A 152 8.38 27.21 10.11
C ARG A 152 8.80 28.10 8.93
N ALA A 153 8.52 27.67 7.70
CA ALA A 153 8.86 28.37 6.48
C ALA A 153 7.83 29.46 6.10
N CYS A 154 6.57 29.09 5.83
CA CYS A 154 5.56 30.04 5.34
C CYS A 154 4.70 30.70 6.44
N LYS A 155 4.89 30.33 7.71
CA LYS A 155 4.14 30.82 8.89
C LYS A 155 2.64 30.55 8.88
N MET A 156 2.10 29.88 7.86
CA MET A 156 0.71 29.44 7.80
C MET A 156 0.45 28.25 8.72
N LEU A 157 -0.80 28.05 9.13
CA LEU A 157 -1.22 26.94 9.97
C LEU A 157 -1.10 25.60 9.23
N LEU A 158 -0.47 24.60 9.85
CA LEU A 158 -0.44 23.21 9.39
C LEU A 158 -1.75 22.53 9.83
N ARG A 159 -2.49 21.97 8.87
CA ARG A 159 -3.75 21.24 9.07
C ARG A 159 -3.62 19.81 8.57
#